data_AF-A0A7J9KDW3-F1
#
_entry.id   AF-A0A7J9KDW3-F1
#
_cell.length_a   1.000
_cell.length_b   1.000
_cell.length_c   1.000
_cell.angle_alpha   90.00
_cell.angle_beta   90.00
_cell.angle_gamma   90.00
#
_symmetry.space_group_name_H-M   'P 1'
#
loop_
_entity.id
_entity.type
_entity.pdbx_description
1 polymer ?
#
loop_
_entity_poly.entity_id
_entity_poly.type
_entity_poly.pdbx_seq_one_letter_code
_entity_poly.pdbx_strand_id
1 'polypeptide(L)'
;MAPFSLRSRLQASALIKRRLKSKAKHGRKGMKNMEESFKRLKSEMEEISEEQKNIREGQRQVKEKFGIIESECEELKRETRLIIQQSARTQVKLALMFRILKAREAGELNTAATLTEMLRLVS
;
A
#
# COMPACT_ATOMS: atom_id res chain seq x y z
N MET A 1 -75.83 -38.56 -24.94
CA MET A 1 -74.72 -38.00 -25.74
C MET A 1 -74.70 -36.50 -25.52
N ALA A 2 -73.65 -35.93 -24.92
CA ALA A 2 -73.56 -34.47 -24.78
C ALA A 2 -73.32 -33.82 -26.17
N PRO A 3 -74.02 -32.73 -26.53
CA PRO A 3 -73.84 -32.09 -27.83
C PRO A 3 -72.39 -31.62 -27.99
N PHE A 4 -71.84 -31.81 -29.20
CA PHE A 4 -70.45 -31.53 -29.55
C PHE A 4 -69.97 -30.14 -29.06
N SER A 5 -70.84 -29.13 -29.09
CA SER A 5 -70.56 -27.75 -28.66
C SER A 5 -70.28 -27.57 -27.17
N LEU A 6 -70.80 -28.43 -26.28
CA LEU A 6 -70.49 -28.39 -24.84
C LEU A 6 -69.13 -29.03 -24.54
N ARG A 7 -68.77 -30.08 -25.28
CA ARG A 7 -67.48 -30.77 -25.15
C ARG A 7 -66.32 -29.87 -25.58
N SER A 8 -66.49 -29.10 -26.65
CA SER A 8 -65.50 -28.13 -27.14
C SER A 8 -65.24 -27.00 -26.14
N ARG A 9 -66.30 -26.48 -25.50
CA ARG A 9 -66.19 -25.40 -24.49
C ARG A 9 -65.47 -25.86 -23.23
N LEU A 10 -65.76 -27.06 -22.74
CA LEU A 10 -65.08 -27.64 -21.60
C LEU A 10 -63.59 -27.87 -21.89
N GLN A 11 -63.24 -28.37 -23.08
CA GLN A 11 -61.84 -28.52 -23.49
C GLN A 11 -61.10 -27.17 -23.60
N ALA A 12 -61.70 -26.14 -24.20
CA ALA A 12 -61.12 -24.80 -24.28
C ALA A 12 -60.88 -24.20 -22.89
N SER A 13 -61.85 -24.33 -21.97
CA SER A 13 -61.71 -23.85 -20.58
C SER A 13 -60.61 -24.59 -19.80
N ALA A 14 -60.41 -25.88 -20.06
CA ALA A 14 -59.35 -26.67 -19.45
C ALA A 14 -57.95 -26.25 -19.97
N LEU A 15 -57.83 -25.96 -21.26
CA LEU A 15 -56.60 -25.43 -21.86
C LEU A 15 -56.23 -24.04 -21.31
N ILE A 16 -57.21 -23.15 -21.14
CA ILE A 16 -57.01 -21.83 -20.52
C ILE A 16 -56.56 -21.97 -19.07
N LYS A 17 -57.24 -22.81 -18.27
CA LYS A 17 -56.83 -23.10 -16.87
C LYS A 17 -55.42 -23.69 -16.80
N ARG A 18 -55.03 -24.56 -17.74
CA ARG A 18 -53.69 -25.15 -17.79
C ARG A 18 -52.62 -24.11 -18.14
N ARG A 19 -52.90 -23.19 -19.07
CA ARG A 19 -52.01 -22.05 -19.41
C ARG A 19 -51.86 -21.05 -18.26
N LEU A 20 -52.93 -20.74 -17.54
CA LEU A 20 -52.86 -19.86 -16.37
C LEU A 20 -52.04 -20.50 -15.24
N LYS A 21 -52.24 -21.81 -14.99
CA LYS A 21 -51.44 -22.57 -14.03
C LYS A 21 -49.95 -22.64 -14.42
N SER A 22 -49.62 -22.82 -15.70
CA SER A 22 -48.21 -22.83 -16.15
C SER A 22 -47.56 -21.45 -16.04
N LYS A 23 -48.26 -20.36 -16.39
CA LYS A 23 -47.79 -18.98 -16.18
C LYS A 23 -47.55 -18.68 -14.70
N ALA A 24 -48.48 -19.04 -13.82
CA ALA A 24 -48.31 -18.84 -12.38
C ALA A 24 -47.14 -19.65 -11.79
N LYS A 25 -46.95 -20.90 -12.24
CA LYS A 25 -45.77 -21.72 -11.85
C LYS A 25 -44.46 -21.09 -12.33
N HIS A 26 -44.42 -20.57 -13.55
CA HIS A 26 -43.23 -19.93 -14.10
C HIS A 26 -42.91 -18.62 -13.36
N GLY A 27 -43.91 -17.80 -13.06
CA GLY A 27 -43.76 -16.59 -12.25
C GLY A 27 -43.24 -16.87 -10.83
N ARG A 28 -43.78 -17.91 -10.15
CA ARG A 28 -43.27 -18.32 -8.83
C ARG A 28 -41.82 -18.81 -8.88
N LYS A 29 -41.44 -19.55 -9.93
CA LYS A 29 -40.05 -20.00 -10.12
C LYS A 29 -39.11 -18.82 -10.37
N GLY A 30 -39.53 -17.86 -11.20
CA GLY A 30 -38.77 -16.63 -11.43
C GLY A 30 -38.57 -15.82 -10.14
N MET A 31 -39.61 -15.68 -9.33
CA MET A 31 -39.53 -14.95 -8.05
C MET A 31 -38.59 -15.64 -7.04
N LYS A 32 -38.62 -16.98 -6.96
CA LYS A 32 -37.68 -17.75 -6.11
C LYS A 32 -36.24 -17.59 -6.57
N ASN A 33 -35.99 -17.69 -7.87
CA ASN A 33 -34.65 -17.49 -8.43
C ASN A 33 -34.13 -16.08 -8.15
N MET A 34 -35.00 -15.07 -8.24
CA MET A 34 -34.65 -13.68 -7.92
C MET A 34 -34.31 -13.53 -6.44
N GLU A 35 -35.11 -14.12 -5.55
CA GLU A 35 -34.85 -14.11 -4.10
C GLU A 35 -33.51 -14.78 -3.75
N GLU A 36 -33.20 -15.93 -4.36
CA GLU A 36 -31.91 -16.61 -4.19
C GLU A 36 -30.75 -15.76 -4.72
N SER A 37 -30.91 -15.12 -5.88
CA SER A 37 -29.87 -14.23 -6.43
C SER A 37 -29.62 -13.01 -5.54
N PHE A 38 -30.68 -12.45 -4.93
CA PHE A 38 -30.55 -11.32 -4.01
C PHE A 38 -29.84 -11.72 -2.71
N LYS A 39 -30.14 -12.92 -2.19
CA LYS A 39 -29.45 -13.47 -1.01
C LYS A 39 -27.95 -13.66 -1.28
N ARG A 40 -27.59 -14.19 -2.45
CA ARG A 40 -26.17 -14.33 -2.85
C ARG A 40 -25.49 -12.99 -2.98
N LEU A 41 -26.10 -12.05 -3.71
CA LEU A 41 -25.56 -10.70 -3.88
C LEU A 41 -25.31 -10.01 -2.53
N LYS A 42 -26.26 -10.14 -1.58
CA LYS A 42 -26.08 -9.58 -0.23
C LYS A 42 -24.88 -10.19 0.49
N SER A 43 -24.70 -11.50 0.42
CA SER A 43 -23.56 -12.19 1.03
C SER A 43 -22.24 -11.75 0.41
N GLU A 44 -22.17 -11.65 -0.93
CA GLU A 44 -20.98 -11.18 -1.65
C GLU A 44 -20.65 -9.72 -1.27
N MET A 45 -21.66 -8.86 -1.12
CA MET A 45 -21.46 -7.48 -0.67
C MET A 45 -20.93 -7.39 0.76
N GLU A 46 -21.38 -8.26 1.66
CA GLU A 46 -20.87 -8.33 3.03
C GLU A 46 -19.40 -8.78 3.05
N GLU A 47 -19.04 -9.79 2.26
CA GLU A 47 -17.66 -10.26 2.09
C GLU A 47 -16.75 -9.16 1.55
N ILE A 48 -17.15 -8.50 0.45
CA ILE A 48 -16.41 -7.37 -0.13
C ILE A 48 -16.23 -6.25 0.89
N SER A 49 -17.25 -5.96 1.71
CA SER A 49 -17.16 -4.92 2.74
C SER A 49 -16.08 -5.22 3.78
N GLU A 50 -15.99 -6.47 4.24
CA GLU A 50 -14.95 -6.90 5.19
C GLU A 50 -13.56 -6.92 4.54
N GLU A 51 -13.43 -7.38 3.30
CA GLU A 51 -12.18 -7.30 2.55
C GLU A 51 -11.69 -5.85 2.42
N GLN A 52 -12.58 -4.92 2.06
CA GLN A 52 -12.25 -3.49 1.95
C GLN A 52 -11.85 -2.87 3.29
N LYS A 53 -12.38 -3.37 4.41
CA LYS A 53 -11.95 -2.96 5.75
C LYS A 53 -10.53 -3.44 6.04
N ASN A 54 -10.24 -4.70 5.74
CA ASN A 54 -8.90 -5.27 5.90
C ASN A 54 -7.85 -4.58 5.02
N ILE A 55 -8.20 -4.26 3.76
CA ILE A 55 -7.33 -3.51 2.84
C ILE A 55 -7.01 -2.13 3.43
N ARG A 56 -8.02 -1.40 3.93
CA ARG A 56 -7.82 -0.08 4.54
C ARG A 56 -6.94 -0.14 5.78
N GLU A 57 -7.08 -1.18 6.58
CA GLU A 57 -6.21 -1.41 7.73
C GLU A 57 -4.76 -1.67 7.30
N GLY A 58 -4.57 -2.58 6.34
CA GLY A 58 -3.25 -2.88 5.79
C GLY A 58 -2.58 -1.64 5.19
N GLN A 59 -3.32 -0.82 4.44
CA GLN A 59 -2.81 0.44 3.90
C GLN A 59 -2.38 1.42 5.00
N ARG A 60 -3.12 1.50 6.12
CA ARG A 60 -2.74 2.35 7.25
C ARG A 60 -1.43 1.90 7.87
N GLN A 61 -1.29 0.59 8.13
CA GLN A 61 -0.07 0.01 8.70
C GLN A 61 1.14 0.21 7.78
N VAL A 62 0.96 0.02 6.48
CA VAL A 62 2.01 0.27 5.49
C VAL A 62 2.43 1.74 5.51
N LYS A 63 1.47 2.67 5.52
CA LYS A 63 1.76 4.11 5.60
C LYS A 63 2.53 4.49 6.85
N GLU A 64 2.15 3.93 8.00
CA GLU A 64 2.85 4.15 9.27
C GLU A 64 4.30 3.66 9.22
N LYS A 65 4.52 2.44 8.72
CA LYS A 65 5.87 1.87 8.54
C LYS A 65 6.73 2.72 7.60
N PHE A 66 6.16 3.20 6.49
CA PHE A 66 6.87 4.10 5.59
C PHE A 66 7.24 5.42 6.27
N GLY A 67 6.37 5.99 7.10
CA GLY A 67 6.69 7.19 7.88
C GLY A 67 7.86 7.00 8.85
N ILE A 68 7.96 5.83 9.50
CA ILE A 68 9.10 5.49 10.35
C ILE A 68 10.39 5.39 9.52
N ILE A 69 10.35 4.65 8.40
CA ILE A 69 11.50 4.48 7.50
C ILE A 69 12.00 5.83 6.96
N GLU A 70 11.09 6.73 6.58
CA GLU A 70 11.44 8.07 6.10
C GLU A 70 12.14 8.88 7.19
N SER A 71 11.64 8.84 8.43
CA SER A 71 12.26 9.51 9.58
C SER A 71 13.67 8.98 9.87
N GLU A 72 13.83 7.65 9.91
CA GLU A 72 15.14 7.00 10.10
C GLU A 72 16.10 7.35 8.96
N CYS A 73 15.62 7.41 7.73
CA CYS A 73 16.44 7.80 6.57
C CYS A 73 16.94 9.25 6.69
N GLU A 74 16.10 10.19 7.16
CA GLU A 74 16.53 11.58 7.36
C GLU A 74 17.51 11.73 8.54
N GLU A 75 17.36 10.93 9.59
CA GLU A 75 18.35 10.85 10.67
C GLU A 75 19.69 10.31 10.18
N LEU A 76 19.68 9.18 9.46
CA LEU A 76 20.90 8.58 8.90
C LEU A 76 21.62 9.54 7.94
N LYS A 77 20.88 10.31 7.13
CA LYS A 77 21.47 11.36 6.28
C LYS A 77 22.12 12.46 7.11
N ARG A 78 21.50 12.90 8.22
CA ARG A 78 22.09 13.90 9.12
C ARG A 78 23.38 13.40 9.75
N GLU A 79 23.36 12.20 10.32
CA GLU A 79 24.53 11.57 10.94
C GLU A 79 25.67 11.37 9.94
N THR A 80 25.36 10.86 8.75
CA THR A 80 26.36 10.66 7.69
C THR A 80 27.03 11.98 7.29
N ARG A 81 26.26 13.08 7.18
CA ARG A 81 26.84 14.41 6.90
C ARG A 81 27.80 14.86 8.00
N LEU A 82 27.45 14.64 9.27
CA LEU A 82 28.32 14.98 10.40
C LEU A 82 29.61 14.15 10.37
N ILE A 83 29.50 12.84 10.10
CA ILE A 83 30.67 11.97 9.97
C ILE A 83 31.57 12.44 8.83
N ILE A 84 31.02 12.74 7.64
CA ILE A 84 31.81 13.25 6.51
C ILE A 84 32.57 14.53 6.89
N GLN A 85 31.90 15.49 7.55
CA GLN A 85 32.52 16.74 7.97
C GLN A 85 33.65 16.50 9.00
N GLN A 86 33.40 15.63 9.98
CA GLN A 86 34.40 15.29 11.00
C GLN A 86 35.58 14.52 10.40
N SER A 87 35.32 13.58 9.48
CA SER A 87 36.36 12.84 8.77
C SER A 87 37.23 13.77 7.93
N ALA A 88 36.62 14.71 7.18
CA ALA A 88 37.36 15.69 6.40
C ALA A 88 38.25 16.58 7.29
N ARG A 89 37.71 17.10 8.41
CA ARG A 89 38.49 17.88 9.38
C ARG A 89 39.65 17.07 9.96
N THR A 90 39.42 15.81 10.29
CA THR A 90 40.45 14.90 10.81
C THR A 90 41.54 14.64 9.78
N GLN A 91 41.19 14.41 8.52
CA GLN A 91 42.16 14.23 7.43
C GLN A 91 43.02 15.49 7.24
N VAL A 92 42.43 16.69 7.28
CA VAL A 92 43.18 17.95 7.21
C VAL A 92 44.17 18.08 8.38
N LYS A 93 43.73 17.78 9.62
CA LYS A 93 44.60 17.79 10.81
C LYS A 93 45.79 16.84 10.64
N LEU A 94 45.53 15.60 10.25
CA LEU A 94 46.59 14.59 10.04
C LEU A 94 47.57 15.01 8.95
N ALA A 95 47.08 15.55 7.83
CA ALA A 95 47.93 16.04 6.75
C ALA A 95 48.82 17.20 7.19
N LEU A 96 48.29 18.14 7.99
CA LEU A 96 49.09 19.22 8.57
C LEU A 96 50.15 18.70 9.54
N MET A 97 49.76 17.80 10.47
CA MET A 97 50.69 17.17 11.41
C MET A 97 51.84 16.48 10.68
N PHE A 98 51.54 15.71 9.63
CA PHE A 98 52.56 15.04 8.82
C PHE A 98 53.49 16.02 8.11
N ARG A 99 52.95 17.11 7.53
CA ARG A 99 53.77 18.15 6.89
C ARG A 99 54.66 18.89 7.89
N ILE A 100 54.19 19.14 9.11
CA ILE A 100 55.01 19.72 10.18
C ILE A 100 56.20 18.81 10.50
N LEU A 101 55.97 17.51 10.64
CA LEU A 101 57.05 16.55 10.90
C LEU A 101 58.09 16.56 9.78
N LYS A 102 57.66 16.55 8.52
CA LYS A 102 58.58 16.64 7.37
C LYS A 102 59.36 17.96 7.32
N ALA A 103 58.70 19.09 7.57
CA ALA A 103 59.38 20.39 7.58
C ALA A 103 60.44 20.45 8.69
N ARG A 104 60.15 19.88 9.87
CA ARG A 104 61.12 19.78 10.97
C ARG A 104 62.30 18.88 10.63
N GLU A 105 62.03 17.72 10.02
CA GLU A 105 63.07 16.80 9.54
C GLU A 105 63.99 17.46 8.50
N ALA A 106 63.43 18.27 7.59
CA ALA A 106 64.19 19.02 6.59
C ALA A 106 64.88 20.30 7.12
N GLY A 107 64.73 20.63 8.41
CA GLY A 107 65.28 21.86 9.01
C GLY A 107 64.52 23.14 8.62
N GLU A 108 63.36 23.05 7.98
CA GLU A 108 62.53 24.17 7.56
C GLU A 108 61.67 24.71 8.72
N LEU A 109 62.31 25.35 9.71
CA LEU A 109 61.65 25.77 10.95
C LEU A 109 60.53 26.82 10.72
N ASN A 110 60.71 27.75 9.78
CA ASN A 110 59.69 28.77 9.45
C ASN A 110 58.44 28.14 8.85
N THR A 111 58.61 27.17 7.93
CA THR A 111 57.51 26.39 7.34
C THR A 111 56.79 25.59 8.43
N ALA A 112 57.53 24.92 9.30
CA ALA A 112 56.97 24.16 10.42
C ALA A 112 56.18 25.05 11.39
N ALA A 113 56.66 26.25 11.71
CA ALA A 113 55.97 27.22 12.55
C ALA A 113 54.65 27.68 11.91
N THR A 114 54.67 28.02 10.62
CA THR A 114 53.49 28.44 9.86
C THR A 114 52.42 27.35 9.83
N LEU A 115 52.81 26.11 9.52
CA LEU A 115 51.89 24.96 9.51
C LEU A 115 51.33 24.64 10.91
N THR A 116 52.13 24.85 11.96
CA THR A 116 51.68 24.68 13.35
C THR A 116 50.59 25.69 13.69
N GLU A 117 50.72 26.93 13.22
CA GLU A 117 49.68 27.94 13.41
C GLU A 117 48.40 27.59 12.63
N MET A 118 48.53 27.13 11.37
CA MET A 118 47.39 26.62 10.61
C MET A 118 46.69 25.45 11.30
N LEU A 119 47.44 24.53 11.92
CA LEU A 119 46.88 23.40 12.67
C LEU A 119 46.03 23.87 13.85
N ARG A 120 46.41 24.95 14.55
CA ARG A 120 45.61 25.53 15.65
C ARG A 120 44.28 26.09 15.16
N LEU A 121 44.23 26.65 13.95
CA LEU A 121 42.99 27.22 13.38
C LEU A 121 41.97 26.15 12.96
N VAL A 122 42.44 24.96 12.58
CA VAL A 122 41.58 23.82 12.22
C VAL A 122 41.35 22.85 13.39
N SER A 123 42.04 23.04 14.52
CA SER A 123 41.90 22.26 15.76
C SER A 123 40.52 22.46 16.35
#